data_AF-A0A3M2U3F9-F1
#
_entry.id   AF-A0A3M2U3F9-F1
#
_cell.length_a   1.000
_cell.length_b   1.000
_cell.length_c   1.000
_cell.angle_alpha   90.00
_cell.angle_beta   90.00
_cell.angle_gamma   90.00
#
_symmetry.space_group_name_H-M   'P 1'
#
loop_
_entity.id
_entity.type
_entity.pdbx_description
1 polymer ?
#
loop_
_entity_poly.entity_id
_entity_poly.type
_entity_poly.pdbx_seq_one_letter_code
_entity_poly.pdbx_strand_id
1 'polypeptide(L)'
;YSGGDSYAILMIISALILAAVSAWATYDRLLTSIVSGQARYAAFAEQRIVDLQTVRSDGLRQLDFLDKDARSIGDQARKLRERGIISKAQELESSALARIDGQREQVLHRLDRASVELTELRARPTASVGLPEALAILLCAGFAIALEAVPALIGSALRVGGLSEPSP
;
A
#
# COMPACT_ATOMS: atom_id res chain seq x y z
N TYR A 1 39.10 -11.01 48.12
CA TYR A 1 38.08 -11.39 47.12
C TYR A 1 37.05 -10.27 47.06
N SER A 2 37.20 -9.29 46.17
CA SER A 2 36.26 -8.15 46.05
C SER A 2 36.23 -7.53 44.64
N GLY A 3 37.30 -7.72 43.84
CA GLY A 3 37.31 -7.29 42.43
C GLY A 3 36.23 -7.97 41.56
N GLY A 4 35.86 -9.23 41.83
CA GLY A 4 34.93 -9.99 40.99
C GLY A 4 33.54 -9.36 40.84
N ASP A 5 33.03 -8.75 41.92
CA ASP A 5 31.66 -8.21 41.94
C ASP A 5 31.54 -6.88 41.18
N SER A 6 32.58 -6.05 41.21
CA SER A 6 32.61 -4.79 40.45
C SER A 6 32.71 -5.03 38.93
N TYR A 7 33.49 -6.03 38.52
CA TYR A 7 33.56 -6.42 37.10
C TYR A 7 32.25 -7.07 36.62
N ALA A 8 31.57 -7.84 37.48
CA ALA A 8 30.27 -8.43 37.16
C ALA A 8 29.21 -7.35 36.89
N ILE A 9 29.20 -6.28 37.68
CA ILE A 9 28.24 -5.18 37.51
C ILE A 9 28.52 -4.39 36.22
N LEU A 10 29.78 -4.10 35.90
CA LEU A 10 30.16 -3.46 34.63
C LEU A 10 29.76 -4.32 33.41
N MET A 11 29.89 -5.65 33.51
CA MET A 11 29.39 -6.57 32.48
C MET A 11 27.87 -6.50 32.30
N ILE A 12 27.11 -6.42 33.39
CA ILE A 12 25.65 -6.29 33.33
C ILE A 12 25.25 -4.96 32.67
N ILE A 13 25.89 -3.85 33.02
CA ILE A 13 25.59 -2.53 32.45
C ILE A 13 25.90 -2.50 30.95
N SER A 14 27.08 -3.00 30.56
CA SER A 14 27.46 -3.05 29.14
C SER A 14 26.53 -3.96 28.33
N ALA A 15 26.08 -5.09 28.91
CA ALA A 15 25.09 -5.96 28.28
C ALA A 15 23.74 -5.26 28.08
N LEU A 16 23.28 -4.47 29.05
CA LEU A 16 22.04 -3.70 28.95
C LEU A 16 22.12 -2.60 27.89
N ILE A 17 23.24 -1.88 27.81
CA ILE A 17 23.46 -0.87 26.77
C ILE A 17 23.51 -1.53 25.38
N LEU A 18 24.20 -2.68 25.25
CA LEU A 18 24.22 -3.43 23.99
C LEU A 18 22.84 -3.93 23.59
N ALA A 19 22.05 -4.41 24.55
CA ALA A 19 20.68 -4.86 24.33
C ALA A 19 19.78 -3.70 23.84
N ALA A 20 19.90 -2.52 24.46
CA ALA A 20 19.15 -1.34 24.05
C ALA A 20 19.53 -0.87 22.63
N VAL A 21 20.84 -0.79 22.33
CA VAL A 21 21.34 -0.36 21.00
C VAL A 21 20.95 -1.38 19.92
N SER A 22 21.05 -2.68 20.20
CA SER A 22 20.66 -3.72 19.26
C SER A 22 19.15 -3.77 19.02
N ALA A 23 18.33 -3.55 20.05
CA ALA A 23 16.88 -3.43 19.92
C ALA A 23 16.50 -2.21 19.06
N TRP A 24 17.15 -1.06 19.27
CA TRP A 24 16.92 0.14 18.48
C TRP A 24 17.31 -0.03 17.01
N ALA A 25 18.50 -0.57 16.74
CA ALA A 25 18.97 -0.81 15.38
C ALA A 25 18.09 -1.82 14.62
N THR A 26 17.57 -2.82 15.34
CA THR A 26 16.63 -3.81 14.77
C THR A 26 15.28 -3.17 14.46
N TYR A 27 14.79 -2.31 15.35
CA TYR A 27 13.56 -1.55 15.13
C TYR A 27 13.66 -0.61 13.94
N ASP A 28 14.71 0.20 13.87
CA ASP A 28 14.92 1.17 12.79
C ASP A 28 14.91 0.49 11.41
N ARG A 29 15.57 -0.67 11.30
CA ARG A 29 15.54 -1.49 10.08
C ARG A 29 14.16 -2.06 9.78
N LEU A 30 13.45 -2.56 10.79
CA LEU A 30 12.13 -3.15 10.62
C LEU A 30 11.11 -2.09 10.22
N LEU A 31 11.10 -0.94 10.90
CA LEU A 31 10.26 0.20 10.58
C LEU A 31 10.55 0.72 9.17
N THR A 32 11.82 0.95 8.82
CA THR A 32 12.21 1.40 7.48
C THR A 32 11.76 0.40 6.42
N SER A 33 11.87 -0.91 6.66
CA SER A 33 11.42 -1.94 5.72
C SER A 33 9.89 -1.92 5.52
N ILE A 34 9.12 -1.72 6.60
CA ILE A 34 7.66 -1.65 6.55
C ILE A 34 7.20 -0.37 5.88
N VAL A 35 7.76 0.78 6.26
CA VAL A 35 7.39 2.09 5.70
C VAL A 35 7.78 2.17 4.23
N SER A 36 8.99 1.74 3.86
CA SER A 36 9.39 1.70 2.45
C SER A 36 8.58 0.70 1.63
N GLY A 37 8.25 -0.46 2.20
CA GLY A 37 7.34 -1.42 1.59
C GLY A 37 5.97 -0.82 1.35
N GLN A 38 5.37 -0.19 2.36
CA GLN A 38 4.07 0.48 2.26
C GLN A 38 4.07 1.64 1.27
N ALA A 39 5.09 2.48 1.27
CA ALA A 39 5.23 3.57 0.32
C ALA A 39 5.28 3.04 -1.13
N ARG A 40 6.00 1.93 -1.36
CA ARG A 40 6.01 1.26 -2.67
C ARG A 40 4.62 0.72 -3.02
N TYR A 41 3.96 0.00 -2.10
CA TYR A 41 2.62 -0.53 -2.34
C TYR A 41 1.58 0.57 -2.61
N ALA A 42 1.63 1.67 -1.86
CA ALA A 42 0.76 2.83 -2.06
C ALA A 42 0.99 3.47 -3.43
N ALA A 43 2.26 3.68 -3.81
CA ALA A 43 2.61 4.21 -5.12
C ALA A 43 2.14 3.30 -6.26
N PHE A 44 2.32 1.98 -6.14
CA PHE A 44 1.82 1.02 -7.12
C PHE A 44 0.29 0.99 -7.20
N ALA A 45 -0.40 1.05 -6.06
CA ALA A 45 -1.86 1.08 -6.03
C ALA A 45 -2.42 2.36 -6.67
N GLU A 46 -1.82 3.52 -6.37
CA GLU A 46 -2.18 4.80 -6.95
C GLU A 46 -1.94 4.81 -8.47
N GLN A 47 -0.78 4.34 -8.91
CA GLN A 47 -0.48 4.19 -10.33
C GLN A 47 -1.48 3.27 -11.03
N ARG A 48 -1.83 2.12 -10.43
CA ARG A 48 -2.82 1.19 -10.97
C ARG A 48 -4.21 1.82 -11.07
N ILE A 49 -4.59 2.67 -10.11
CA ILE A 49 -5.85 3.42 -10.16
C ILE A 49 -5.87 4.38 -11.36
N VAL A 50 -4.77 5.11 -11.59
CA VAL A 50 -4.64 6.03 -12.74
C VAL A 50 -4.72 5.26 -14.06
N ASP A 51 -4.05 4.12 -14.17
CA ASP A 51 -4.11 3.27 -15.36
C ASP A 51 -5.54 2.78 -15.63
N LEU A 52 -6.24 2.29 -14.60
CA LEU A 52 -7.62 1.82 -14.74
C LEU A 52 -8.59 2.96 -15.08
N GLN A 53 -8.36 4.17 -14.58
CA GLN A 53 -9.12 5.36 -14.98
C GLN A 53 -8.91 5.70 -16.45
N THR A 54 -7.68 5.55 -16.94
CA THR A 54 -7.35 5.77 -18.36
C THR A 54 -8.08 4.76 -19.23
N VAL A 55 -8.00 3.46 -18.89
CA VAL A 55 -8.74 2.38 -19.57
C VAL A 55 -10.24 2.67 -19.60
N ARG A 56 -10.80 3.14 -18.47
CA ARG A 56 -12.21 3.51 -18.39
C ARG A 56 -12.55 4.66 -19.36
N SER A 57 -11.73 5.71 -19.38
CA SER A 57 -11.95 6.86 -20.25
C SER A 57 -11.87 6.50 -21.74
N ASP A 58 -10.91 5.65 -22.11
CA ASP A 58 -10.73 5.20 -23.49
C ASP A 58 -11.86 4.27 -23.93
N GLY A 59 -12.31 3.37 -23.06
CA GLY A 59 -13.48 2.53 -23.33
C GLY A 59 -14.75 3.35 -23.54
N LEU A 60 -14.98 4.42 -22.76
CA LEU A 60 -16.12 5.32 -22.94
C LEU A 60 -16.04 6.08 -24.27
N ARG A 61 -14.84 6.55 -24.68
CA ARG A 61 -14.63 7.16 -26.00
C ARG A 61 -14.91 6.17 -27.14
N GLN A 62 -14.48 4.92 -26.97
CA GLN A 62 -14.72 3.88 -27.96
C GLN A 62 -16.21 3.56 -28.10
N LEU A 63 -16.97 3.55 -26.99
CA LEU A 63 -18.43 3.40 -27.03
C LEU A 63 -19.11 4.55 -27.78
N ASP A 64 -18.72 5.80 -27.51
CA ASP A 64 -19.27 6.96 -28.22
C ASP A 64 -18.98 6.90 -29.73
N PHE A 65 -17.79 6.42 -30.12
CA PHE A 65 -17.46 6.17 -31.52
C PHE A 65 -18.35 5.09 -32.14
N LEU A 66 -18.56 3.96 -31.45
CA LEU A 66 -19.43 2.87 -31.92
C LEU A 66 -20.89 3.32 -32.05
N ASP A 67 -21.37 4.14 -31.12
CA ASP A 67 -22.73 4.71 -31.17
C ASP A 67 -22.89 5.67 -32.37
N LYS A 68 -21.85 6.47 -32.68
CA LYS A 68 -21.83 7.31 -33.89
C LYS A 68 -21.79 6.49 -35.17
N ASP A 69 -21.02 5.41 -35.19
CA ASP A 69 -20.93 4.51 -36.34
C ASP A 69 -22.28 3.81 -36.60
N ALA A 70 -22.95 3.32 -35.55
CA ALA A 70 -24.29 2.74 -35.63
C ALA A 70 -25.31 3.71 -36.24
N ARG A 71 -25.29 4.98 -35.81
CA ARG A 71 -26.14 6.03 -36.40
C ARG A 71 -25.83 6.28 -37.87
N SER A 72 -24.55 6.36 -38.22
CA SER A 72 -24.10 6.53 -39.61
C SER A 72 -24.58 5.39 -40.51
N ILE A 73 -24.49 4.13 -40.05
CA ILE A 73 -24.99 2.96 -40.76
C ILE A 73 -26.51 3.03 -40.93
N GLY A 74 -27.25 3.41 -39.88
CA GLY A 74 -28.70 3.62 -39.96
C GLY A 74 -29.08 4.65 -41.02
N ASP A 75 -28.35 5.77 -41.09
CA ASP A 75 -28.55 6.80 -42.11
C ASP A 75 -28.22 6.30 -43.53
N GLN A 76 -27.16 5.50 -43.69
CA GLN A 76 -26.79 4.91 -44.97
C GLN A 76 -27.84 3.91 -45.47
N ALA A 77 -28.31 3.03 -44.60
CA ALA A 77 -29.36 2.08 -44.93
C ALA A 77 -30.69 2.77 -45.22
N ARG A 78 -31.04 3.84 -44.49
CA ARG A 78 -32.19 4.70 -44.82
C ARG A 78 -32.07 5.29 -46.23
N LYS A 79 -30.93 5.87 -46.60
CA LYS A 79 -30.69 6.40 -47.96
C LYS A 79 -30.80 5.32 -49.03
N LEU A 80 -30.38 4.09 -48.76
CA LEU A 80 -30.53 2.96 -49.68
C LEU A 80 -32.01 2.56 -49.86
N ARG A 81 -32.80 2.55 -48.78
CA ARG A 81 -34.26 2.30 -48.83
C ARG A 81 -34.99 3.38 -49.62
N GLU A 82 -34.66 4.65 -49.40
CA GLU A 82 -35.24 5.78 -50.15
C GLU A 82 -34.95 5.69 -51.66
N ARG A 83 -33.86 5.02 -52.05
CA ARG A 83 -33.50 4.72 -53.44
C ARG A 83 -34.10 3.41 -53.98
N GLY A 84 -34.93 2.72 -53.20
CA GLY A 84 -35.56 1.45 -53.56
C GLY A 84 -34.67 0.21 -53.40
N ILE A 85 -33.47 0.34 -52.82
CA ILE A 85 -32.51 -0.76 -52.65
C ILE A 85 -32.67 -1.37 -51.25
N ILE A 86 -33.82 -2.00 -51.00
CA ILE A 86 -34.21 -2.46 -49.66
C ILE A 86 -33.39 -3.66 -49.17
N SER A 87 -33.15 -4.65 -50.04
CA SER A 87 -32.40 -5.86 -49.68
C SER A 87 -30.97 -5.54 -49.21
N LYS A 88 -30.24 -4.70 -49.97
CA LYS A 88 -28.88 -4.27 -49.56
C LYS A 88 -28.89 -3.40 -48.31
N ALA A 89 -29.91 -2.55 -48.12
CA ALA A 89 -30.04 -1.77 -46.89
C ALA A 89 -30.19 -2.68 -45.66
N GLN A 90 -30.98 -3.75 -45.79
CA GLN A 90 -31.22 -4.71 -44.72
C GLN A 90 -30.01 -5.62 -44.45
N GLU A 91 -29.26 -6.00 -45.48
CA GLU A 91 -28.01 -6.75 -45.33
C GLU A 91 -26.92 -5.89 -44.67
N LEU A 92 -26.82 -4.61 -45.05
CA LEU A 92 -25.88 -3.67 -44.44
C LEU A 92 -26.19 -3.46 -42.96
N GLU A 93 -27.44 -3.17 -42.60
CA GLU A 93 -27.83 -3.00 -41.20
C GLU A 93 -27.62 -4.27 -40.39
N SER A 94 -28.09 -5.42 -40.88
CA SER A 94 -28.00 -6.66 -40.10
C SER A 94 -26.56 -7.09 -39.84
N SER A 95 -25.68 -6.99 -40.83
CA SER A 95 -24.26 -7.34 -40.67
C SER A 95 -23.47 -6.31 -39.87
N ALA A 96 -23.68 -5.01 -40.12
CA ALA A 96 -22.89 -3.97 -39.48
C ALA A 96 -23.36 -3.69 -38.05
N LEU A 97 -24.66 -3.72 -37.76
CA LEU A 97 -25.16 -3.57 -36.39
C LEU A 97 -24.77 -4.77 -35.52
N ALA A 98 -24.84 -6.00 -36.03
CA ALA A 98 -24.39 -7.18 -35.29
C ALA A 98 -22.89 -7.10 -34.92
N ARG A 99 -22.06 -6.58 -35.84
CA ARG A 99 -20.64 -6.33 -35.56
C ARG A 99 -20.45 -5.26 -34.48
N ILE A 100 -21.20 -4.16 -34.56
CA ILE A 100 -21.12 -3.06 -33.60
C ILE A 100 -21.57 -3.53 -32.21
N ASP A 101 -22.66 -4.28 -32.12
CA ASP A 101 -23.16 -4.84 -30.86
C ASP A 101 -22.11 -5.76 -30.21
N GLY A 102 -21.47 -6.63 -31.00
CA GLY A 102 -20.38 -7.48 -30.50
C GLY A 102 -19.18 -6.66 -30.01
N GLN A 103 -18.81 -5.57 -30.70
CA GLN A 103 -17.75 -4.67 -30.24
C GLN A 103 -18.16 -3.91 -28.99
N ARG A 104 -19.41 -3.47 -28.88
CA ARG A 104 -19.96 -2.76 -27.74
C ARG A 104 -19.95 -3.63 -26.48
N GLU A 105 -20.39 -4.88 -26.60
CA GLU A 105 -20.39 -5.85 -25.50
C GLU A 105 -18.97 -6.13 -24.99
N GLN A 106 -17.99 -6.27 -25.90
CA GLN A 106 -16.59 -6.43 -25.51
C GLN A 106 -16.05 -5.22 -24.74
N VAL A 107 -16.38 -4.00 -25.17
CA VAL A 107 -15.96 -2.78 -24.46
C VAL A 107 -16.64 -2.67 -23.11
N LEU A 108 -17.94 -2.97 -23.02
CA LEU A 108 -18.69 -2.98 -21.75
C LEU A 108 -18.11 -3.97 -20.75
N HIS A 109 -17.76 -5.19 -21.19
CA HIS A 109 -17.09 -6.17 -20.32
C HIS A 109 -15.74 -5.67 -19.79
N ARG A 110 -14.95 -4.99 -20.62
CA ARG A 110 -13.68 -4.39 -20.18
C ARG A 110 -13.88 -3.27 -19.18
N LEU A 111 -14.89 -2.42 -19.40
CA LEU A 111 -15.24 -1.34 -18.48
C LEU A 111 -15.73 -1.86 -17.14
N ASP A 112 -16.56 -2.91 -17.15
CA ASP A 112 -17.09 -3.53 -15.93
C ASP A 112 -15.96 -4.12 -15.08
N ARG A 113 -15.05 -4.88 -15.72
CA ARG A 113 -13.84 -5.38 -15.06
C ARG A 113 -13.00 -4.27 -14.46
N ALA A 114 -12.74 -3.19 -15.21
CA ALA A 114 -11.98 -2.05 -14.71
C ALA A 114 -12.69 -1.35 -13.53
N SER A 115 -14.03 -1.30 -13.55
CA SER A 115 -14.84 -0.72 -12.47
C SER A 115 -14.77 -1.56 -11.19
N VAL A 116 -14.85 -2.88 -11.31
CA VAL A 116 -14.69 -3.80 -10.18
C VAL A 116 -13.29 -3.68 -9.58
N GLU A 117 -12.25 -3.71 -10.41
CA GLU A 117 -10.86 -3.56 -9.95
C GLU A 117 -10.63 -2.20 -9.25
N LEU A 118 -11.19 -1.11 -9.78
CA LEU A 118 -11.13 0.22 -9.14
C LEU A 118 -11.83 0.25 -7.78
N THR A 119 -12.98 -0.42 -7.69
CA THR A 119 -13.75 -0.49 -6.45
C THR A 119 -13.00 -1.28 -5.40
N GLU A 120 -12.40 -2.42 -5.77
CA GLU A 120 -11.58 -3.24 -4.88
C GLU A 120 -10.34 -2.49 -4.38
N LEU A 121 -9.63 -1.81 -5.28
CA LEU A 121 -8.43 -1.02 -4.92
C LEU A 121 -8.75 0.14 -3.99
N ARG A 122 -9.90 0.80 -4.16
CA ARG A 122 -10.35 1.89 -3.28
C ARG A 122 -10.93 1.40 -1.96
N ALA A 123 -11.59 0.25 -1.97
CA ALA A 123 -12.20 -0.33 -0.78
C ALA A 123 -11.17 -0.94 0.17
N ARG A 124 -9.93 -1.19 -0.27
CA ARG A 124 -8.85 -1.65 0.60
C ARG A 124 -8.47 -0.51 1.57
N PRO A 125 -8.86 -0.59 2.86
CA PRO A 125 -8.42 0.41 3.82
C PRO A 125 -6.89 0.32 3.93
N THR A 126 -6.23 1.47 4.01
CA THR A 126 -4.82 1.58 4.41
C THR A 126 -4.71 1.03 5.84
N ALA A 127 -4.49 -0.28 5.95
CA ALA A 127 -4.58 -1.06 7.19
C ALA A 127 -3.51 -0.70 8.26
N SER A 128 -2.78 0.39 8.11
CA SER A 128 -1.55 0.64 8.86
C SER A 128 -1.49 1.97 9.61
N VAL A 129 -2.57 2.76 9.68
CA VAL A 129 -2.50 4.04 10.41
C VAL A 129 -2.35 3.84 11.93
N GLY A 130 -2.81 2.71 12.52
CA GLY A 130 -2.83 2.54 13.98
C GLY A 130 -1.74 1.65 14.60
N LEU A 131 -1.17 0.70 13.86
CA LEU A 131 -0.23 -0.30 14.42
C LEU A 131 1.19 0.25 14.70
N PRO A 132 1.78 1.11 13.83
CA PRO A 132 3.13 1.63 14.04
C PRO A 132 3.24 2.57 15.25
N GLU A 133 2.18 3.34 15.52
CA GLU A 133 2.16 4.33 16.59
C GLU A 133 2.09 3.67 17.97
N ALA A 134 1.24 2.66 18.16
CA ALA A 134 1.17 1.90 19.41
C ALA A 134 2.49 1.17 19.74
N LEU A 135 3.16 0.64 18.71
CA LEU A 135 4.49 0.02 18.87
C LEU A 135 5.56 1.06 19.21
N ALA A 136 5.53 2.24 18.59
CA ALA A 136 6.42 3.33 18.93
C ALA A 136 6.24 3.77 20.39
N ILE A 137 5.00 3.90 20.87
CA ILE A 137 4.68 4.27 22.26
C ILE A 137 5.20 3.20 23.24
N LEU A 138 4.95 1.92 22.99
CA LEU A 138 5.43 0.83 23.85
C LEU A 138 6.97 0.79 23.93
N LEU A 139 7.66 1.05 22.83
CA LEU A 139 9.12 1.09 22.79
C LEU A 139 9.69 2.33 23.47
N CYS A 140 9.09 3.51 23.27
CA CYS A 140 9.45 4.73 23.99
C CYS A 140 9.26 4.56 25.50
N ALA A 141 8.18 3.92 25.93
CA ALA A 141 7.96 3.59 27.33
C ALA A 141 9.04 2.61 27.86
N GLY A 142 9.38 1.58 27.09
CA GLY A 142 10.47 0.65 27.45
C GLY A 142 11.84 1.33 27.57
N PHE A 143 12.14 2.28 26.68
CA PHE A 143 13.37 3.06 26.74
C PHE A 143 13.41 4.00 27.95
N ALA A 144 12.30 4.68 28.27
CA ALA A 144 12.19 5.53 29.45
C ALA A 144 12.43 4.74 30.74
N ILE A 145 11.84 3.55 30.86
CA ILE A 145 12.04 2.66 32.00
C ILE A 145 13.51 2.22 32.11
N ALA A 146 14.17 1.93 30.97
CA ALA A 146 15.58 1.56 30.96
C ALA A 146 16.50 2.71 31.40
N LEU A 147 16.19 3.97 31.03
CA LEU A 147 16.93 5.16 31.43
C LEU A 147 16.83 5.46 32.93
N GLU A 148 15.78 5.02 33.61
CA GLU A 148 15.65 5.18 35.06
C GLU A 148 16.27 4.01 35.83
N ALA A 149 16.07 2.77 35.36
CA ALA A 149 16.55 1.57 36.02
C ALA A 149 18.09 1.45 35.99
N VAL A 150 18.73 1.80 34.86
CA VAL A 150 20.18 1.64 34.69
C VAL A 150 20.99 2.55 35.64
N PRO A 151 20.72 3.87 35.75
CA PRO A 151 21.42 4.74 36.70
C PRO A 151 21.14 4.39 38.15
N ALA A 152 19.92 3.93 38.49
CA ALA A 152 19.60 3.48 39.85
C ALA A 152 20.40 2.22 40.25
N LEU A 153 20.58 1.29 39.30
CA LEU A 153 21.44 0.11 39.47
C LEU A 153 22.93 0.48 39.56
N ILE A 154 23.40 1.44 38.75
CA ILE A 154 24.77 1.97 38.84
C ILE A 154 25.01 2.65 40.21
N GLY A 155 24.08 3.50 40.64
CA GLY A 155 24.18 4.23 41.91
C GLY A 155 24.18 3.30 43.12
N SER A 156 23.31 2.28 43.11
CA SER A 156 23.28 1.27 44.19
C SER A 156 24.55 0.41 44.20
N ALA A 157 25.06 0.00 43.04
CA ALA A 157 26.33 -0.72 42.92
C ALA A 157 27.53 0.07 43.43
N LEU A 158 27.66 1.35 43.04
CA LEU A 158 28.74 2.23 43.51
C LEU A 158 28.66 2.45 45.02
N ARG A 159 27.45 2.53 45.58
CA ARG A 159 27.24 2.68 47.03
C ARG A 159 27.63 1.44 47.83
N VAL A 160 27.42 0.26 47.26
CA VAL A 160 27.86 -1.02 47.85
C VAL A 160 29.39 -1.18 47.75
N GLY A 161 29.99 -0.77 46.62
CA GLY A 161 31.45 -0.79 46.43
C GLY A 161 32.21 0.18 47.34
N GLY A 162 31.67 1.37 47.60
CA GLY A 162 32.29 2.37 48.49
C GLY A 162 32.27 2.01 49.98
N LEU A 163 31.47 1.04 50.40
CA LEU A 163 31.47 0.51 51.78
C LEU A 163 32.57 -0.54 52.01
N SER A 164 33.29 -0.96 50.96
CA SER A 164 34.36 -1.99 51.04
C SER A 164 35.78 -1.42 51.06
N GLU A 165 35.95 -0.10 51.20
CA GLU A 165 37.27 0.52 51.30
C GLU A 165 37.70 0.57 52.78
N PRO A 166 38.70 -0.22 53.23
CA PRO A 166 39.21 -0.10 54.59
C PRO A 166 39.98 1.21 54.70
N SER A 167 39.56 2.06 55.63
CA SER A 167 40.30 3.23 56.10
C SER A 167 41.73 2.84 56.50
N PRO A 168 42.73 3.71 56.24
CA PRO A 168 44.14 3.44 56.56
C PRO A 168 44.40 3.22 58.06
#